data_AF-A0A6A7L1A0-F1
#
_entry.id   AF-A0A6A7L1A0-F1
#
_cell.length_a   1.000
_cell.length_b   1.000
_cell.length_c   1.000
_cell.angle_alpha   90.00
_cell.angle_beta   90.00
_cell.angle_gamma   90.00
#
_symmetry.space_group_name_H-M   'P 1'
#
loop_
_entity.id
_entity.type
_entity.pdbx_description
1 polymer ?
#
loop_
_entity_poly.entity_id
_entity_poly.type
_entity_poly.pdbx_seq_one_letter_code
_entity_poly.pdbx_strand_id
1 'polypeptide(L)'
;MKELFAEVRQESTRAKVYAALRDAIVSGRLRTGQKLTEIELATAFNVSRAVIREALRELVRDGLVEQSAYKSTRVVRLTPAQVDEILGVRLLLEAEAVRLAHARLTPGERRELKGMVSKLTRASDDPQRQAALDLALHDRVWQLSGNVTLQNLLQQITAPLFAMGVIVRSSSAIRTLGRESLPPADHPVRAGRGPRAPWPG
;
A
#
# COMPACT_ATOMS: atom_id res chain seq x y z
N MET A 1 28.70 13.62 12.11
CA MET A 1 27.88 12.53 12.73
C MET A 1 28.03 11.14 12.07
N LYS A 2 28.77 10.93 10.97
CA LYS A 2 29.30 9.59 10.64
C LYS A 2 30.84 9.51 10.56
N GLU A 3 31.54 10.62 10.30
CA GLU A 3 32.77 10.98 11.07
C GLU A 3 32.41 11.44 12.50
N LEU A 4 31.57 10.62 13.13
CA LEU A 4 31.07 10.66 14.51
C LEU A 4 30.17 9.41 14.79
N PHE A 5 30.14 8.38 13.90
CA PHE A 5 29.59 6.99 14.06
C PHE A 5 29.77 6.24 12.72
N ALA A 6 30.31 5.03 12.63
CA ALA A 6 30.53 4.37 11.32
C ALA A 6 29.24 3.92 10.57
N GLU A 7 29.33 3.52 9.29
CA GLU A 7 28.29 2.71 8.60
C GLU A 7 27.67 1.66 9.53
N VAL A 8 26.36 1.46 9.43
CA VAL A 8 25.71 0.24 9.95
C VAL A 8 24.88 -0.34 8.80
N ARG A 9 25.55 -1.10 7.93
CA ARG A 9 24.90 -1.98 6.95
C ARG A 9 24.75 -3.39 7.52
N GLN A 10 23.96 -3.49 8.58
CA GLN A 10 23.11 -4.66 8.76
C GLN A 10 21.67 -4.19 8.86
N GLU A 11 20.80 -4.82 8.08
CA GLU A 11 19.36 -4.62 8.20
C GLU A 11 18.93 -5.06 9.59
N SER A 12 18.51 -4.10 10.41
CA SER A 12 18.28 -4.32 11.84
C SER A 12 17.26 -5.44 12.07
N THR A 13 17.41 -6.18 13.17
CA THR A 13 16.46 -7.24 13.54
C THR A 13 15.02 -6.73 13.58
N ARG A 14 14.81 -5.46 13.98
CA ARG A 14 13.52 -4.75 13.87
C ARG A 14 13.01 -4.68 12.44
N ALA A 15 13.82 -4.23 11.48
CA ALA A 15 13.44 -4.12 10.07
C ALA A 15 13.08 -5.50 9.47
N LYS A 16 13.79 -6.57 9.83
CA LYS A 16 13.48 -7.94 9.42
C LYS A 16 12.15 -8.43 9.99
N VAL A 17 11.89 -8.20 11.28
CA VAL A 17 10.61 -8.51 11.94
C VAL A 17 9.46 -7.73 11.30
N TYR A 18 9.66 -6.42 11.07
CA TYR A 18 8.70 -5.56 10.38
C TYR A 18 8.37 -6.12 8.98
N ALA A 19 9.38 -6.41 8.15
CA ALA A 19 9.18 -6.92 6.80
C ALA A 19 8.43 -8.26 6.79
N ALA A 20 8.78 -9.18 7.70
CA ALA A 20 8.11 -10.47 7.83
C ALA A 20 6.65 -10.35 8.31
N LEU A 21 6.36 -9.45 9.25
CA LEU A 21 4.99 -9.17 9.70
C LEU A 21 4.16 -8.50 8.60
N ARG A 22 4.73 -7.50 7.91
CA ARG A 22 4.11 -6.83 6.77
C ARG A 22 3.75 -7.83 5.67
N ASP A 23 4.70 -8.68 5.29
CA ASP A 23 4.48 -9.72 4.28
C ASP A 23 3.38 -10.69 4.72
N ALA A 24 3.40 -11.16 5.97
CA ALA A 24 2.37 -12.06 6.48
C ALA A 24 0.97 -11.41 6.52
N ILE A 25 0.86 -10.10 6.75
CA ILE A 25 -0.40 -9.35 6.64
C ILE A 25 -0.85 -9.23 5.18
N VAL A 26 0.03 -8.76 4.28
CA VAL A 26 -0.30 -8.55 2.86
C VAL A 26 -0.60 -9.87 2.14
N SER A 27 0.04 -10.98 2.53
CA SER A 27 -0.22 -12.32 2.01
C SER A 27 -1.44 -13.00 2.65
N GLY A 28 -2.14 -12.35 3.58
CA GLY A 28 -3.28 -12.91 4.31
C GLY A 28 -2.96 -14.05 5.29
N ARG A 29 -1.67 -14.33 5.57
CA ARG A 29 -1.25 -15.31 6.59
C ARG A 29 -1.62 -14.84 8.00
N LEU A 30 -1.54 -13.53 8.25
CA LEU A 30 -2.18 -12.85 9.37
C LEU A 30 -3.50 -12.26 8.89
N ARG A 31 -4.62 -12.69 9.48
CA ARG A 31 -5.98 -12.35 9.01
C ARG A 31 -6.41 -10.96 9.47
N THR A 32 -7.29 -10.31 8.73
CA THR A 32 -7.88 -9.01 9.11
C THR A 32 -8.60 -9.09 10.47
N GLY A 33 -8.32 -8.17 11.39
CA GLY A 33 -8.80 -8.20 12.77
C GLY A 33 -8.11 -9.20 13.72
N GLN A 34 -7.15 -10.01 13.22
CA GLN A 34 -6.39 -10.94 14.05
C GLN A 34 -5.60 -10.18 15.12
N LYS A 35 -5.68 -10.66 16.36
CA LYS A 35 -4.91 -10.13 17.48
C LYS A 35 -3.43 -10.51 17.33
N LEU A 36 -2.56 -9.52 17.54
CA LEU A 36 -1.12 -9.65 17.54
C LEU A 36 -0.63 -9.44 18.99
N THR A 37 -0.04 -10.46 19.59
CA THR A 37 0.45 -10.41 20.98
C THR A 37 1.97 -10.23 20.99
N GLU A 38 2.49 -9.21 21.69
CA GLU A 38 3.94 -8.97 21.81
C GLU A 38 4.73 -10.21 22.25
N ILE A 39 4.15 -11.00 23.17
CA ILE A 39 4.79 -12.17 23.78
C ILE A 39 4.87 -13.33 22.77
N GLU A 40 3.77 -13.67 22.12
CA GLU A 40 3.71 -14.74 21.10
C GLU A 40 4.65 -14.45 19.94
N LEU A 41 4.66 -13.21 19.45
CA LEU A 41 5.57 -12.77 18.39
C LEU A 41 7.04 -12.75 18.85
N ALA A 42 7.34 -12.33 20.08
CA ALA A 42 8.70 -12.33 20.61
C ALA A 42 9.28 -13.76 20.66
N THR A 43 8.48 -14.73 21.11
CA THR A 43 8.84 -16.14 21.10
C THR A 43 8.99 -16.67 19.67
N ALA A 44 8.04 -16.40 18.77
CA ALA A 44 8.06 -16.92 17.40
C ALA A 44 9.23 -16.39 16.55
N PHE A 45 9.63 -15.13 16.74
CA PHE A 45 10.78 -14.53 16.06
C PHE A 45 12.11 -14.73 16.82
N ASN A 46 12.09 -15.27 18.04
CA ASN A 46 13.24 -15.36 18.95
C ASN A 46 13.94 -14.00 19.17
N VAL A 47 13.16 -12.97 19.53
CA VAL A 47 13.63 -11.60 19.76
C VAL A 47 13.03 -11.00 21.03
N SER A 48 13.57 -9.88 21.51
CA SER A 48 12.98 -9.18 22.66
C SER A 48 11.63 -8.55 22.31
N ARG A 49 10.75 -8.45 23.32
CA ARG A 49 9.46 -7.75 23.20
C ARG A 49 9.59 -6.28 22.78
N ALA A 50 10.74 -5.65 23.04
CA ALA A 50 11.02 -4.28 22.59
C ALA A 50 11.10 -4.21 21.05
N VAL A 51 11.83 -5.13 20.42
CA VAL A 51 11.94 -5.22 18.95
C VAL A 51 10.56 -5.44 18.32
N ILE A 52 9.74 -6.33 18.89
CA ILE A 52 8.36 -6.54 18.43
C ILE A 52 7.52 -5.26 18.57
N ARG A 53 7.59 -4.56 19.71
CA ARG A 53 6.83 -3.33 19.94
C ARG A 53 7.21 -2.23 18.95
N GLU A 54 8.48 -2.10 18.60
CA GLU A 54 8.94 -1.13 17.61
C GLU A 54 8.46 -1.48 16.20
N ALA A 55 8.54 -2.75 15.79
CA ALA A 55 8.00 -3.21 14.50
C ALA A 55 6.48 -3.04 14.42
N LEU A 56 5.74 -3.32 15.51
CA LEU A 56 4.29 -3.08 15.58
C LEU A 56 3.94 -1.59 15.51
N ARG A 57 4.74 -0.69 16.12
CA ARG A 57 4.56 0.77 16.00
C ARG A 57 4.78 1.27 14.58
N GLU A 58 5.69 0.63 13.83
CA GLU A 58 5.94 0.92 12.41
C GLU A 58 4.74 0.47 11.56
N LEU A 59 4.23 -0.75 11.78
CA LEU A 59 3.00 -1.23 11.13
C LEU A 59 1.74 -0.40 11.47
N VAL A 60 1.69 0.24 12.64
CA VAL A 60 0.64 1.20 13.01
C VAL A 60 0.77 2.50 12.22
N ARG A 61 2.00 2.98 11.96
CA ARG A 61 2.21 4.16 11.09
C ARG A 61 1.78 3.86 9.66
N ASP A 62 2.04 2.65 9.18
CA ASP A 62 1.66 2.18 7.85
C ASP A 62 0.17 1.81 7.72
N GLY A 63 -0.61 1.93 8.80
CA GLY A 63 -2.05 1.59 8.81
C GLY A 63 -2.36 0.09 8.71
N LEU A 64 -1.37 -0.79 8.65
CA LEU A 64 -1.57 -2.24 8.55
C LEU A 64 -2.07 -2.85 9.87
N VAL A 65 -1.81 -2.17 10.98
CA VAL A 65 -2.11 -2.61 12.34
C VAL A 65 -2.75 -1.45 13.13
N GLU A 66 -3.75 -1.76 13.93
CA GLU A 66 -4.36 -0.83 14.89
C GLU A 66 -3.97 -1.20 16.33
N GLN A 67 -3.90 -0.20 17.21
CA GLN A 67 -3.56 -0.39 18.63
C GLN A 67 -4.60 0.31 19.50
N SER A 68 -5.39 -0.48 20.24
CA SER A 68 -6.43 0.04 21.12
C SER A 68 -5.87 0.50 22.48
N ALA A 69 -6.63 1.34 23.19
CA ALA A 69 -6.24 1.89 24.50
C ALA A 69 -5.81 0.82 25.52
N TYR A 70 -6.38 -0.39 25.46
CA TYR A 70 -6.04 -1.53 26.30
C TYR A 70 -4.81 -2.33 25.82
N LYS A 71 -3.95 -1.72 24.98
CA LYS A 71 -2.76 -2.31 24.36
C LYS A 71 -3.04 -3.54 23.47
N SER A 72 -4.31 -3.80 23.12
CA SER A 72 -4.64 -4.86 22.18
C SER A 72 -4.28 -4.38 20.78
N THR A 73 -3.34 -5.08 20.14
CA THR A 73 -2.84 -4.76 18.81
C THR A 73 -3.45 -5.74 17.81
N ARG A 74 -3.95 -5.27 16.66
CA ARG A 74 -4.67 -6.10 15.69
C ARG A 74 -4.32 -5.73 14.25
N VAL A 75 -4.35 -6.68 13.33
CA VAL A 75 -4.36 -6.38 11.89
C VAL A 75 -5.60 -5.57 11.57
N VAL A 76 -5.49 -4.49 10.81
CA VAL A 76 -6.63 -3.60 10.51
C VAL A 76 -7.77 -4.34 9.80
N ARG A 77 -8.99 -3.88 10.09
CA ARG A 77 -10.24 -4.31 9.45
C ARG A 77 -11.10 -3.07 9.19
N LEU A 78 -11.14 -2.64 7.94
CA LEU A 78 -11.99 -1.54 7.50
C LEU A 78 -13.44 -2.00 7.33
N THR A 79 -14.38 -1.10 7.58
CA THR A 79 -15.76 -1.21 7.10
C THR A 79 -15.86 -0.79 5.62
N PRO A 80 -16.93 -1.14 4.89
CA PRO A 80 -17.13 -0.67 3.52
C PRO A 80 -17.09 0.87 3.40
N ALA A 81 -17.69 1.60 4.34
CA ALA A 81 -17.66 3.06 4.37
C ALA A 81 -16.22 3.62 4.48
N GLN A 82 -15.39 3.04 5.35
CA GLN A 82 -13.99 3.43 5.46
C GLN A 82 -13.17 3.10 4.20
N VAL A 83 -13.51 2.02 3.48
CA VAL A 83 -12.91 1.74 2.16
C VAL A 83 -13.27 2.84 1.17
N ASP A 84 -14.53 3.27 1.11
CA ASP A 84 -14.99 4.34 0.21
C ASP A 84 -14.35 5.71 0.57
N GLU A 85 -14.23 6.04 1.86
CA GLU A 85 -13.53 7.23 2.36
C GLU A 85 -12.05 7.25 1.91
N ILE A 86 -11.33 6.15 2.14
CA ILE A 86 -9.94 5.99 1.74
C ILE A 86 -9.79 6.10 0.22
N LEU A 87 -10.69 5.46 -0.54
CA LEU A 87 -10.71 5.53 -2.00
C LEU A 87 -10.89 6.95 -2.53
N GLY A 88 -11.78 7.73 -1.91
CA GLY A 88 -12.00 9.14 -2.25
C GLY A 88 -10.75 9.99 -2.06
N VAL A 89 -10.10 9.89 -0.90
CA VAL A 89 -8.84 10.62 -0.61
C VAL A 89 -7.71 10.15 -1.52
N ARG A 90 -7.57 8.83 -1.70
CA ARG A 90 -6.54 8.23 -2.54
C ARG A 90 -6.63 8.71 -3.98
N LEU A 91 -7.83 8.81 -4.56
CA LEU A 91 -8.01 9.26 -5.93
C LEU A 91 -7.45 10.68 -6.15
N LEU A 92 -7.70 11.59 -5.21
CA LEU A 92 -7.21 12.98 -5.28
C LEU A 92 -5.68 13.05 -5.20
N LEU A 93 -5.08 12.32 -4.25
CA LEU A 93 -3.63 12.29 -4.05
C LEU A 93 -2.91 11.56 -5.20
N GLU A 94 -3.48 10.47 -5.70
CA GLU A 94 -2.90 9.66 -6.78
C GLU A 94 -2.93 10.40 -8.13
N ALA A 95 -3.95 11.22 -8.39
CA ALA A 95 -4.00 12.08 -9.57
C ALA A 95 -2.83 13.09 -9.59
N GLU A 96 -2.54 13.73 -8.46
CA GLU A 96 -1.39 14.64 -8.34
C GLU A 96 -0.06 13.90 -8.45
N ALA A 97 0.06 12.70 -7.86
CA ALA A 97 1.26 11.87 -7.97
C ALA A 97 1.54 11.48 -9.43
N VAL A 98 0.50 11.10 -10.18
CA VAL A 98 0.56 10.82 -11.62
C VAL A 98 0.97 12.05 -12.42
N ARG A 99 0.39 13.22 -12.14
CA ARG A 99 0.70 14.49 -12.83
C ARG A 99 2.17 14.87 -12.64
N LEU A 100 2.65 14.82 -11.40
CA LEU A 100 4.05 15.10 -11.04
C LEU A 100 5.02 14.07 -11.67
N ALA A 101 4.67 12.78 -11.63
CA ALA A 101 5.48 11.73 -12.23
C ALA A 101 5.60 11.90 -13.75
N HIS A 102 4.51 12.24 -14.44
CA HIS A 102 4.52 12.45 -15.88
C HIS A 102 5.43 13.61 -16.31
N ALA A 103 5.50 14.69 -15.52
CA ALA A 103 6.35 15.84 -15.80
C ALA A 103 7.86 15.54 -15.69
N ARG A 104 8.24 14.42 -15.07
CA ARG A 104 9.64 14.05 -14.75
C ARG A 104 10.09 12.73 -15.39
N LEU A 105 9.14 11.95 -15.92
CA LEU A 105 9.29 10.58 -16.40
C LEU A 105 10.31 10.44 -17.54
N THR A 106 11.46 9.81 -17.26
CA THR A 106 12.46 9.52 -18.30
C THR A 106 12.00 8.41 -19.26
N PRO A 107 12.60 8.30 -20.47
CA PRO A 107 12.35 7.17 -21.35
C PRO A 107 12.71 5.81 -20.75
N GLY A 108 13.65 5.77 -19.78
CA GLY A 108 14.01 4.55 -19.05
C GLY A 108 12.90 4.10 -18.10
N GLU A 109 12.44 5.01 -17.24
CA GLU A 109 11.36 4.76 -16.28
C GLU A 109 10.02 4.48 -16.98
N ARG A 110 9.75 5.11 -18.14
CA ARG A 110 8.57 4.77 -18.95
C ARG A 110 8.62 3.33 -19.47
N ARG A 111 9.80 2.80 -19.81
CA ARG A 111 9.97 1.38 -20.17
C ARG A 111 9.84 0.46 -18.95
N GLU A 112 10.34 0.89 -17.79
CA GLU A 112 10.17 0.18 -16.51
C GLU A 112 8.68 0.01 -16.17
N LEU A 113 7.91 1.11 -16.15
CA LEU A 113 6.46 1.08 -15.89
C LEU A 113 5.70 0.23 -16.92
N LYS A 114 6.03 0.32 -18.22
CA LYS A 114 5.50 -0.59 -19.26
C LYS A 114 5.74 -2.07 -18.91
N GLY A 115 6.94 -2.40 -18.43
CA GLY A 115 7.31 -3.74 -17.98
C GLY A 115 6.50 -4.20 -16.74
N MET A 116 6.32 -3.32 -15.76
CA MET A 116 5.50 -3.59 -14.57
C MET A 116 4.04 -3.84 -14.91
N VAL A 117 3.43 -3.01 -15.76
CA VAL A 117 2.06 -3.19 -16.27
C VAL A 117 1.92 -4.51 -17.04
N SER A 118 2.93 -4.91 -17.83
CA SER A 118 2.91 -6.21 -18.52
C SER A 118 2.97 -7.39 -17.54
N LYS A 119 3.83 -7.32 -16.51
CA LYS A 119 3.89 -8.35 -15.44
C LYS A 119 2.55 -8.47 -14.71
N LEU A 120 1.95 -7.35 -14.32
CA LEU A 120 0.64 -7.30 -13.66
C LEU A 120 -0.47 -7.93 -14.53
N THR A 121 -0.49 -7.60 -15.82
CA THR A 121 -1.49 -8.11 -16.76
C THR A 121 -1.37 -9.64 -16.98
N ARG A 122 -0.15 -10.19 -16.86
CA ARG A 122 0.13 -11.63 -16.99
C ARG A 122 -0.14 -12.44 -15.72
N ALA A 123 -0.40 -11.82 -14.58
CA ALA A 123 -0.64 -12.48 -13.29
C ALA A 123 -2.15 -12.58 -12.95
N SER A 124 -3.02 -12.61 -13.97
CA SER A 124 -4.48 -12.56 -13.81
C SER A 124 -5.10 -13.81 -13.18
N ASP A 125 -4.34 -14.89 -13.09
CA ASP A 125 -4.68 -16.19 -12.52
C ASP A 125 -4.26 -16.34 -11.03
N ASP A 126 -3.44 -15.42 -10.51
CA ASP A 126 -2.89 -15.43 -9.15
C ASP A 126 -3.25 -14.11 -8.44
N PRO A 127 -4.39 -14.04 -7.71
CA PRO A 127 -4.87 -12.81 -7.09
C PRO A 127 -3.87 -12.19 -6.09
N GLN A 128 -3.12 -13.01 -5.36
CA GLN A 128 -2.13 -12.57 -4.38
C GLN A 128 -0.94 -11.90 -5.09
N ARG A 129 -0.42 -12.53 -6.15
CA ARG A 129 0.64 -11.95 -6.98
C ARG A 129 0.16 -10.74 -7.75
N GLN A 130 -1.09 -10.73 -8.22
CA GLN A 130 -1.70 -9.57 -8.87
C GLN A 130 -1.75 -8.38 -7.90
N ALA A 131 -2.20 -8.58 -6.65
CA ALA A 131 -2.23 -7.55 -5.62
C ALA A 131 -0.82 -7.03 -5.29
N ALA A 132 0.17 -7.90 -5.15
CA ALA A 132 1.55 -7.52 -4.89
C ALA A 132 2.17 -6.70 -6.05
N LEU A 133 1.89 -7.09 -7.31
CA LEU A 133 2.37 -6.38 -8.50
C LEU A 133 1.68 -5.02 -8.70
N ASP A 134 0.38 -4.92 -8.39
CA ASP A 134 -0.38 -3.68 -8.49
C ASP A 134 0.08 -2.68 -7.41
N LEU A 135 0.28 -3.11 -6.16
CA LEU A 135 0.88 -2.29 -5.11
C LEU A 135 2.29 -1.81 -5.48
N ALA A 136 3.13 -2.68 -6.05
CA ALA A 136 4.47 -2.29 -6.48
C ALA A 136 4.45 -1.26 -7.63
N LEU A 137 3.51 -1.40 -8.58
CA LEU A 137 3.31 -0.42 -9.66
C LEU A 137 2.85 0.95 -9.11
N HIS A 138 1.90 0.94 -8.18
CA HIS A 138 1.42 2.13 -7.50
C HIS A 138 2.54 2.85 -6.75
N ASP A 139 3.29 2.12 -5.91
CA ASP A 139 4.41 2.67 -5.15
C ASP A 139 5.48 3.29 -6.06
N ARG A 140 5.82 2.61 -7.17
CA ARG A 140 6.80 3.14 -8.14
C ARG A 140 6.33 4.43 -8.80
N VAL A 141 5.05 4.59 -9.14
CA VAL A 141 4.51 5.85 -9.66
C VAL A 141 4.57 6.95 -8.60
N TRP A 142 4.23 6.65 -7.34
CA TRP A 142 4.28 7.64 -6.26
C TRP A 142 5.71 8.11 -5.98
N GLN A 143 6.70 7.21 -6.01
CA GLN A 143 8.12 7.56 -5.97
C GLN A 143 8.52 8.49 -7.13
N LEU A 144 8.08 8.18 -8.36
CA LEU A 144 8.39 8.97 -9.56
C LEU A 144 7.80 10.39 -9.54
N SER A 145 6.79 10.67 -8.71
CA SER A 145 6.36 12.05 -8.45
C SER A 145 7.49 12.93 -7.89
N GLY A 146 8.41 12.31 -7.15
CA GLY A 146 9.45 12.97 -6.36
C GLY A 146 8.89 13.92 -5.30
N ASN A 147 7.66 13.68 -4.84
CA ASN A 147 7.04 14.34 -3.69
C ASN A 147 6.92 13.32 -2.54
N VAL A 148 7.91 13.34 -1.64
CA VAL A 148 8.03 12.35 -0.54
C VAL A 148 6.84 12.41 0.41
N THR A 149 6.30 13.61 0.69
CA THR A 149 5.11 13.76 1.55
C THR A 149 3.89 13.08 0.92
N LEU A 150 3.69 13.27 -0.39
CA LEU A 150 2.59 12.65 -1.15
C LEU A 150 2.74 11.12 -1.21
N GLN A 151 3.96 10.63 -1.45
CA GLN A 151 4.28 9.20 -1.42
C GLN A 151 3.93 8.58 -0.06
N ASN A 152 4.40 9.16 1.04
CA ASN A 152 4.18 8.64 2.38
C ASN A 152 2.68 8.57 2.74
N LEU A 153 1.93 9.62 2.41
CA LEU A 153 0.47 9.65 2.62
C LEU A 153 -0.25 8.57 1.78
N LEU A 154 0.11 8.43 0.50
CA LEU A 154 -0.45 7.41 -0.38
C LEU A 154 -0.13 5.99 0.09
N GLN A 155 1.11 5.71 0.52
CA GLN A 155 1.49 4.44 1.11
C GLN A 155 0.65 4.12 2.35
N GLN A 156 0.55 5.08 3.29
CA GLN A 156 -0.17 4.92 4.55
C GLN A 156 -1.67 4.61 4.36
N ILE A 157 -2.36 5.36 3.48
CA ILE A 157 -3.80 5.15 3.29
C ILE A 157 -4.11 3.93 2.40
N THR A 158 -3.17 3.52 1.54
CA THR A 158 -3.43 2.46 0.55
C THR A 158 -3.05 1.07 1.04
N ALA A 159 -2.02 0.92 1.88
CA ALA A 159 -1.58 -0.37 2.40
C ALA A 159 -2.69 -1.23 3.06
N PRO A 160 -3.66 -0.66 3.82
CA PRO A 160 -4.76 -1.42 4.40
C PRO A 160 -5.70 -2.05 3.37
N LEU A 161 -5.93 -1.38 2.22
CA LEU A 161 -6.79 -1.90 1.16
C LEU A 161 -6.22 -3.19 0.56
N PHE A 162 -4.91 -3.19 0.29
CA PHE A 162 -4.20 -4.36 -0.23
C PHE A 162 -4.15 -5.50 0.81
N ALA A 163 -3.90 -5.19 2.08
CA ALA A 163 -3.93 -6.18 3.17
C ALA A 163 -5.30 -6.85 3.36
N MET A 164 -6.39 -6.16 3.01
CA MET A 164 -7.75 -6.71 3.04
C MET A 164 -8.14 -7.48 1.76
N GLY A 165 -7.27 -7.59 0.77
CA GLY A 165 -7.61 -8.17 -0.54
C GLY A 165 -8.57 -7.30 -1.36
N VAL A 166 -8.74 -6.02 -1.00
CA VAL A 166 -9.50 -5.05 -1.80
C VAL A 166 -8.63 -4.66 -2.99
N ILE A 167 -8.65 -5.50 -4.04
CA ILE A 167 -7.96 -5.23 -5.31
C ILE A 167 -8.72 -4.12 -6.04
N VAL A 168 -8.42 -2.88 -5.68
CA VAL A 168 -8.88 -1.70 -6.39
C VAL A 168 -8.17 -1.68 -7.74
N ARG A 169 -8.90 -2.02 -8.82
CA ARG A 169 -8.38 -1.94 -10.18
C ARG A 169 -7.72 -0.57 -10.41
N SER A 170 -6.39 -0.56 -10.47
CA SER A 170 -5.54 0.62 -10.66
C SER A 170 -6.18 1.68 -11.56
N SER A 171 -6.31 2.89 -11.02
CA SER A 171 -6.81 4.09 -11.71
C SER A 171 -6.26 4.12 -13.14
N SER A 172 -7.15 4.27 -14.15
CA SER A 172 -6.77 4.15 -15.57
C SER A 172 -5.55 5.00 -15.91
N ALA A 173 -5.46 6.18 -15.30
CA ALA A 173 -4.32 7.10 -15.23
C ALA A 173 -2.94 6.41 -15.10
N ILE A 174 -2.77 5.48 -14.15
CA ILE A 174 -1.49 4.80 -13.90
C ILE A 174 -1.16 3.81 -15.02
N ARG A 175 -2.16 3.10 -15.54
CA ARG A 175 -1.98 2.24 -16.71
C ARG A 175 -1.74 3.04 -18.00
N THR A 176 -2.18 4.29 -18.07
CA THR A 176 -1.89 5.21 -19.18
C THR A 176 -0.53 5.91 -19.09
N LEU A 177 0.13 6.00 -17.92
CA LEU A 177 1.54 6.45 -17.85
C LEU A 177 2.48 5.53 -18.64
N GLY A 178 2.14 4.25 -18.75
CA GLY A 178 2.79 3.29 -19.64
C GLY A 178 2.48 3.48 -21.14
N ARG A 179 1.67 4.47 -21.53
CA ARG A 179 1.38 4.84 -22.91
C ARG A 179 2.06 6.18 -23.24
N GLU A 180 2.01 6.60 -24.50
CA GLU A 180 2.70 7.82 -24.96
C GLU A 180 1.93 9.10 -24.68
N SER A 181 0.62 9.01 -24.44
CA SER A 181 -0.25 10.12 -24.08
C SER A 181 -0.98 9.86 -22.76
N LEU A 182 -1.01 10.89 -21.90
CA LEU A 182 -2.00 11.00 -20.84
C LEU A 182 -3.40 11.21 -21.46
N PRO A 183 -4.48 10.65 -20.89
CA PRO A 183 -5.80 11.24 -21.07
C PRO A 183 -5.82 12.65 -20.45
N PRO A 184 -6.64 13.59 -20.96
CA PRO A 184 -6.74 14.93 -20.40
C PRO A 184 -7.13 14.89 -18.91
N ALA A 185 -6.67 15.89 -18.15
CA ALA A 185 -6.80 15.94 -16.69
C ALA A 185 -8.26 15.96 -16.19
N ASP A 186 -9.20 16.31 -17.08
CA ASP A 186 -10.61 16.60 -16.77
C ASP A 186 -11.51 15.37 -16.88
N HIS A 187 -11.02 14.17 -16.56
CA HIS A 187 -11.88 12.99 -16.52
C HIS A 187 -12.51 12.86 -15.12
N PRO A 188 -13.77 13.32 -14.92
CA PRO A 188 -14.47 12.98 -13.69
C PRO A 188 -14.55 11.46 -13.61
N VAL A 189 -14.11 10.90 -12.49
CA VAL A 189 -14.44 9.52 -12.15
C VAL A 189 -15.94 9.49 -12.01
N ARG A 190 -16.61 9.01 -13.06
CA ARG A 190 -18.02 8.63 -13.00
C ARG A 190 -18.11 7.56 -11.92
N ALA A 191 -18.59 7.97 -10.74
CA ALA A 191 -19.08 7.04 -9.75
C ALA A 191 -20.00 6.05 -10.47
N GLY A 192 -19.65 4.76 -10.40
CA GLY A 192 -20.46 3.70 -10.98
C GLY A 192 -21.87 3.84 -10.40
N ARG A 193 -22.88 3.89 -11.27
CA ARG A 193 -24.27 4.01 -10.84
C ARG A 193 -24.54 2.90 -9.83
N GLY A 194 -24.93 3.26 -8.61
CA GLY A 194 -25.43 2.29 -7.63
C GLY A 194 -26.59 1.46 -8.23
N PRO A 195 -26.85 0.26 -7.69
CA PRO A 195 -27.91 -0.61 -8.20
C PRO A 195 -29.25 0.14 -8.25
N ARG A 196 -29.98 -0.04 -9.35
CA ARG A 196 -31.24 0.65 -9.60
C ARG A 196 -32.37 0.09 -8.72
N ALA A 197 -33.16 1.03 -8.20
CA ALA A 197 -34.55 0.95 -7.75
C ALA A 197 -34.87 0.17 -6.45
N PRO A 198 -35.72 0.74 -5.57
CA PRO A 198 -36.49 -0.03 -4.62
C PRO A 198 -37.68 -0.70 -5.33
N TRP A 199 -38.05 -1.91 -4.91
CA TRP A 199 -39.35 -2.50 -5.25
C TRP A 199 -40.40 -2.06 -4.21
N PRO A 200 -41.62 -1.71 -4.64
CA PRO A 200 -42.74 -1.47 -3.72
C PRO A 200 -43.46 -2.79 -3.37
N GLY A 201 -44.04 -2.84 -2.18
CA GLY A 201 -45.14 -3.76 -1.80
C GLY A 201 -44.79 -5.23 -1.80
#